data_AF-A0A2H0A6D6-F1
#
_entry.id   AF-A0A2H0A6D6-F1
#
_cell.length_a   1.000
_cell.length_b   1.000
_cell.length_c   1.000
_cell.angle_alpha   90.00
_cell.angle_beta   90.00
_cell.angle_gamma   90.00
#
_symmetry.space_group_name_H-M   'P 1'
#
loop_
_entity.id
_entity.type
_entity.pdbx_description
1 polymer ?
#
loop_
_entity_poly.entity_id
_entity_poly.type
_entity_poly.pdbx_seq_one_letter_code
_entity_poly.pdbx_strand_id
1 'polypeptide(L)'
;MIQKPYAINKDTMSAFYKFLADQPDVKKIIEYPMLLGNHFNLFYYYQRFHRKQVAVGFTRSIKDGPDEETSGVLGDMIADQVLSQVKDPGQLKFKNMVDILDMAAVKNSRANYLIFHKNTELELFGPRPGNDTGVDPLIKAITRVYRKIFGQPVFEDYSLIVFINKDLNY
;
A
#
# COMPACT_ATOMS: atom_id res chain seq x y z
N MET A 1 -9.61 -21.29 -21.16
CA MET A 1 -10.56 -20.60 -20.26
C MET A 1 -10.19 -19.13 -20.30
N ILE A 2 -10.99 -18.28 -20.96
CA ILE A 2 -10.66 -16.86 -21.12
C ILE A 2 -11.00 -16.18 -19.80
N GLN A 3 -9.97 -15.73 -19.08
CA GLN A 3 -10.11 -14.96 -17.85
C GLN A 3 -10.94 -13.72 -18.18
N LYS A 4 -12.12 -13.56 -17.56
CA LYS A 4 -12.95 -12.37 -17.76
C LYS A 4 -12.13 -11.12 -17.39
N PRO A 5 -12.24 -10.01 -18.14
CA PRO A 5 -11.53 -8.78 -17.83
C PRO A 5 -11.86 -8.36 -16.39
N TYR A 6 -10.82 -7.97 -15.64
CA TYR A 6 -10.74 -7.54 -14.24
C TYR A 6 -12.00 -6.86 -13.69
N ALA A 7 -13.05 -7.63 -13.43
CA ALA A 7 -14.29 -7.13 -12.88
C ALA A 7 -14.10 -6.95 -11.37
N ILE A 8 -13.93 -5.71 -10.92
CA ILE A 8 -13.93 -5.45 -9.50
C ILE A 8 -15.35 -5.51 -8.96
N ASN A 9 -15.59 -6.46 -8.06
CA ASN A 9 -16.80 -6.56 -7.28
C ASN A 9 -16.50 -6.24 -5.81
N LYS A 10 -17.45 -5.59 -5.13
CA LYS A 10 -17.44 -5.49 -3.67
C LYS A 10 -17.23 -6.85 -3.03
N ASP A 11 -17.81 -7.91 -3.57
CA ASP A 11 -17.76 -9.25 -2.96
C ASP A 11 -16.34 -9.78 -2.80
N THR A 12 -15.44 -9.46 -3.74
CA THR A 12 -14.05 -9.93 -3.77
C THR A 12 -13.08 -9.00 -3.03
N MET A 13 -13.55 -7.85 -2.53
CA MET A 13 -12.73 -6.95 -1.71
C MET A 13 -12.56 -7.48 -0.29
N SER A 14 -11.40 -7.18 0.31
CA SER A 14 -11.19 -7.37 1.75
C SER A 14 -12.34 -6.77 2.56
N ALA A 15 -12.72 -7.47 3.64
CA ALA A 15 -13.76 -7.03 4.55
C ALA A 15 -13.45 -5.65 5.17
N PHE A 16 -12.16 -5.29 5.29
CA PHE A 16 -11.78 -4.00 5.83
C PHE A 16 -12.23 -2.82 4.95
N TYR A 17 -12.15 -2.95 3.63
CA TYR A 17 -12.64 -1.89 2.74
C TYR A 17 -14.17 -1.77 2.75
N LYS A 18 -14.88 -2.88 2.95
CA LYS A 18 -16.33 -2.88 3.17
C LYS A 18 -16.66 -2.11 4.45
N PHE A 19 -15.98 -2.43 5.55
CA PHE A 19 -16.07 -1.70 6.81
C PHE A 19 -15.82 -0.20 6.61
N LEU A 20 -14.73 0.18 5.93
CA LEU A 20 -14.39 1.58 5.68
C LEU A 20 -15.51 2.35 4.96
N ALA A 21 -16.22 1.71 4.03
CA ALA A 21 -17.32 2.36 3.30
C ALA A 21 -18.40 2.91 4.24
N ASP A 22 -18.60 2.24 5.38
CA ASP A 22 -19.62 2.58 6.38
C ASP A 22 -19.09 3.46 7.54
N GLN A 23 -17.81 3.89 7.49
CA GLN A 23 -17.21 4.75 8.53
C GLN A 23 -17.15 6.23 8.10
N PRO A 24 -18.15 7.08 8.39
CA PRO A 24 -18.16 8.47 7.93
C PRO A 24 -17.05 9.33 8.55
N ASP A 25 -16.58 8.99 9.74
CA ASP A 25 -15.56 9.76 10.47
C ASP A 25 -14.14 9.51 9.98
N VAL A 26 -13.94 8.39 9.27
CA VAL A 26 -12.69 8.10 8.59
C VAL A 26 -12.62 8.95 7.34
N LYS A 27 -11.62 9.83 7.25
CA LYS A 27 -11.45 10.74 6.11
C LYS A 27 -10.34 10.30 5.17
N LYS A 28 -9.26 9.74 5.73
CA LYS A 28 -8.04 9.45 4.98
C LYS A 28 -7.38 8.16 5.45
N ILE A 29 -6.81 7.42 4.50
CA ILE A 29 -6.03 6.21 4.73
C ILE A 29 -4.68 6.33 4.03
N ILE A 30 -3.67 5.60 4.52
CA ILE A 30 -2.41 5.35 3.82
C ILE A 30 -2.45 3.90 3.33
N GLU A 31 -2.11 3.68 2.05
CA GLU A 31 -1.98 2.34 1.47
C GLU A 31 -0.53 2.07 1.06
N TYR A 32 -0.04 0.87 1.37
CA TYR A 32 1.33 0.45 1.09
C TYR A 32 1.42 -1.07 0.83
N PRO A 33 2.28 -1.54 -0.10
CA PRO A 33 2.96 -0.76 -1.11
C PRO A 33 1.98 -0.34 -2.22
N MET A 34 2.39 0.60 -3.06
CA MET A 34 1.57 1.09 -4.17
C MET A 34 2.39 1.05 -5.46
N LEU A 35 1.81 0.48 -6.51
CA LEU A 35 2.36 0.52 -7.86
C LEU A 35 2.16 1.92 -8.47
N LEU A 36 3.22 2.51 -9.00
CA LEU A 36 3.18 3.80 -9.68
C LEU A 36 3.08 3.57 -11.20
N GLY A 37 1.96 3.96 -11.81
CA GLY A 37 1.77 3.92 -13.26
C GLY A 37 1.03 2.69 -13.79
N ASN A 38 0.73 1.71 -12.93
CA ASN A 38 0.06 0.49 -13.38
C ASN A 38 -1.44 0.77 -13.63
N HIS A 39 -1.83 0.81 -14.90
CA HIS A 39 -3.22 1.05 -15.33
C HIS A 39 -4.20 -0.03 -14.88
N PHE A 40 -3.70 -1.21 -14.46
CA PHE A 40 -4.47 -2.32 -13.90
C PHE A 40 -4.41 -2.40 -12.37
N ASN A 41 -3.84 -1.40 -11.69
CA ASN A 41 -3.84 -1.36 -10.23
C ASN A 41 -5.28 -1.26 -9.70
N LEU A 42 -5.80 -2.39 -9.23
CA LEU A 42 -7.17 -2.57 -8.78
C LEU A 42 -7.49 -1.69 -7.55
N PHE A 43 -6.47 -1.31 -6.77
CA PHE A 43 -6.65 -0.53 -5.56
C PHE A 43 -7.20 0.87 -5.82
N TYR A 44 -6.89 1.48 -6.99
CA TYR A 44 -7.50 2.77 -7.38
C TYR A 44 -9.02 2.69 -7.49
N TYR A 45 -9.54 1.55 -7.96
CA TYR A 45 -10.96 1.35 -8.11
C TYR A 45 -11.65 1.01 -6.78
N TYR A 46 -10.93 0.49 -5.78
CA TYR A 46 -11.49 0.29 -4.43
C TYR A 46 -11.95 1.59 -3.79
N GLN A 47 -11.30 2.71 -4.15
CA GLN A 47 -11.69 4.05 -3.72
C GLN A 47 -13.14 4.40 -4.09
N ARG A 48 -13.67 3.87 -5.19
CA ARG A 48 -15.08 4.03 -5.58
C ARG A 48 -16.04 3.53 -4.50
N PHE A 49 -15.64 2.51 -3.74
CA PHE A 49 -16.48 1.88 -2.72
C PHE A 49 -16.30 2.53 -1.35
N HIS A 50 -15.07 2.65 -0.85
CA HIS A 50 -14.84 3.17 0.50
C HIS A 50 -14.83 4.70 0.59
N ARG A 51 -14.64 5.40 -0.55
CA ARG A 51 -14.73 6.87 -0.68
C ARG A 51 -13.82 7.66 0.27
N LYS A 52 -12.68 7.07 0.66
CA LYS A 52 -11.68 7.73 1.53
C LYS A 52 -10.63 8.41 0.68
N GLN A 53 -10.03 9.49 1.20
CA GLN A 53 -8.80 10.01 0.62
C GLN A 53 -7.70 8.97 0.80
N VAL A 54 -6.93 8.69 -0.24
CA VAL A 54 -5.83 7.72 -0.20
C VAL A 54 -4.51 8.48 -0.33
N ALA A 55 -3.63 8.29 0.65
CA ALA A 55 -2.22 8.62 0.54
C ALA A 55 -1.43 7.37 0.18
N VAL A 56 -0.41 7.55 -0.65
CA VAL A 56 0.50 6.50 -1.06
C VAL A 56 1.62 6.38 -0.02
N GLY A 57 1.67 5.25 0.68
CA GLY A 57 2.81 4.93 1.52
C GLY A 57 4.02 4.58 0.65
N PHE A 58 5.20 4.95 1.12
CA PHE A 58 6.47 4.49 0.56
C PHE A 58 7.53 4.37 1.65
N THR A 59 8.64 3.70 1.36
CA THR A 59 9.85 3.75 2.19
C THR A 59 11.11 3.92 1.33
N ARG A 60 12.11 4.59 1.90
CA ARG A 60 13.45 4.74 1.32
C ARG A 60 14.44 3.67 1.76
N SER A 61 13.98 2.71 2.58
CA SER A 61 14.84 1.64 3.07
C SER A 61 15.15 0.58 2.00
N ILE A 62 14.34 0.50 0.93
CA ILE A 62 14.68 -0.30 -0.24
C ILE A 62 15.75 0.43 -1.05
N LYS A 63 16.77 -0.32 -1.49
CA LYS A 63 17.78 0.13 -2.44
C LYS A 63 17.77 -0.80 -3.64
N ASP A 64 16.80 -0.60 -4.53
CA ASP A 64 16.82 -1.24 -5.83
C ASP A 64 17.70 -0.43 -6.77
N GLY A 65 18.64 -1.12 -7.42
CA GLY A 65 19.42 -0.56 -8.52
C GLY A 65 18.61 -0.56 -9.81
N PRO A 66 18.99 0.26 -10.80
CA PRO A 66 18.42 0.14 -12.14
C PRO A 66 18.69 -1.26 -12.69
N ASP A 67 17.68 -1.87 -13.31
CA ASP A 67 17.90 -3.13 -14.03
C ASP A 67 18.74 -2.89 -15.30
N GLU A 68 19.51 -3.90 -15.70
CA GLU A 68 20.43 -3.80 -16.84
C GLU A 68 19.72 -3.69 -18.20
N GLU A 69 18.45 -4.07 -18.27
CA GLU A 69 17.70 -4.24 -19.51
C GLU A 69 16.96 -2.95 -19.94
N THR A 70 16.42 -2.23 -18.96
CA THR A 70 15.58 -1.04 -19.14
C THR A 70 16.26 0.22 -18.61
N SER A 71 17.32 0.07 -17.79
CA SER A 71 18.12 1.16 -17.22
C SER A 71 17.28 2.24 -16.51
N GLY A 72 16.06 1.92 -16.06
CA GLY A 72 15.11 2.95 -15.65
C GLY A 72 13.89 2.48 -14.86
N VAL A 73 12.84 3.31 -14.91
CA VAL A 73 11.59 3.15 -14.17
C VAL A 73 10.53 2.54 -15.08
N LEU A 74 9.94 1.41 -14.66
CA LEU A 74 8.85 0.74 -15.36
C LEU A 74 7.49 1.12 -14.79
N GLY A 75 6.46 1.04 -15.63
CA GLY A 75 5.09 1.44 -15.29
C GLY A 75 4.40 0.56 -14.24
N ASP A 76 5.01 -0.56 -13.86
CA ASP A 76 4.54 -1.47 -12.82
C ASP A 76 5.46 -1.51 -11.60
N MET A 77 6.40 -0.57 -11.47
CA MET A 77 7.23 -0.47 -10.26
C MET A 77 6.42 0.03 -9.06
N ILE A 78 6.73 -0.49 -7.87
CA ILE A 78 6.22 0.11 -6.63
C ILE A 78 6.96 1.42 -6.33
N ALA A 79 6.29 2.31 -5.59
CA ALA A 79 6.83 3.64 -5.26
C ALA A 79 8.25 3.61 -4.68
N ASP A 80 8.55 2.61 -3.86
CA ASP A 80 9.86 2.45 -3.21
C ASP A 80 10.99 2.26 -4.23
N GLN A 81 10.74 1.48 -5.30
CA GLN A 81 11.72 1.20 -6.36
C GLN A 81 11.99 2.43 -7.22
N VAL A 82 10.93 3.18 -7.55
CA VAL A 82 11.08 4.45 -8.27
C VAL A 82 11.92 5.41 -7.44
N LEU A 83 11.63 5.52 -6.14
CA LEU A 83 12.32 6.44 -5.24
C LEU A 83 13.75 6.02 -4.93
N SER A 84 14.09 4.72 -4.95
CA SER A 84 15.47 4.26 -4.73
C SER A 84 16.41 4.66 -5.86
N GLN A 85 15.88 4.88 -7.07
CA GLN A 85 16.66 5.33 -8.23
C GLN A 85 16.85 6.86 -8.30
N VAL A 86 16.18 7.63 -7.43
CA VAL A 86 16.26 9.09 -7.43
C VAL A 86 17.49 9.54 -6.63
N LYS A 87 18.44 10.19 -7.30
CA LYS A 87 19.71 10.66 -6.69
C LYS A 87 19.51 11.68 -5.57
N ASP A 88 18.53 12.59 -5.70
CA ASP A 88 18.17 13.58 -4.68
C ASP A 88 16.67 13.54 -4.38
N PRO A 89 16.23 12.67 -3.46
CA PRO A 89 14.81 12.54 -3.10
C PRO A 89 14.21 13.81 -2.49
N GLY A 90 15.03 14.76 -2.01
CA GLY A 90 14.56 16.02 -1.42
C GLY A 90 13.93 16.98 -2.43
N GLN A 91 14.24 16.79 -3.72
CA GLN A 91 13.65 17.57 -4.81
C GLN A 91 12.26 17.08 -5.20
N LEU A 92 11.91 15.84 -4.87
CA LEU A 92 10.60 15.28 -5.14
C LEU A 92 9.61 15.66 -4.05
N LYS A 93 8.59 16.43 -4.42
CA LYS A 93 7.52 16.87 -3.52
C LYS A 93 6.18 16.32 -3.97
N PHE A 94 5.83 15.14 -3.46
CA PHE A 94 4.51 14.56 -3.68
C PHE A 94 3.57 14.94 -2.54
N LYS A 95 2.47 15.62 -2.86
CA LYS A 95 1.49 16.07 -1.85
C LYS A 95 0.74 14.92 -1.19
N ASN A 96 0.68 13.76 -1.84
CA ASN A 96 -0.11 12.61 -1.45
C ASN A 96 0.74 11.37 -1.09
N MET A 97 2.07 11.50 -0.98
CA MET A 97 2.93 10.40 -0.55
C MET A 97 3.39 10.58 0.90
N VAL A 98 3.52 9.49 1.63
CA VAL A 98 3.92 9.47 3.04
C VAL A 98 5.02 8.44 3.23
N ASP A 99 6.17 8.86 3.77
CA ASP A 99 7.21 7.93 4.17
C ASP A 99 6.71 7.18 5.41
N ILE A 100 6.43 5.88 5.26
CA ILE A 100 5.81 5.08 6.31
C ILE A 100 6.81 4.69 7.42
N LEU A 101 8.09 4.97 7.26
CA LEU A 101 9.08 4.81 8.34
C LEU A 101 9.35 6.12 9.08
N ASP A 102 8.92 7.26 8.52
CA ASP A 102 8.89 8.54 9.22
C ASP A 102 7.58 8.67 10.04
N MET A 103 7.67 8.41 11.33
CA MET A 103 6.50 8.48 12.22
C MET A 103 5.91 9.89 12.33
N ALA A 104 6.72 10.94 12.17
CA ALA A 104 6.20 12.30 12.14
C ALA A 104 5.40 12.53 10.85
N ALA A 105 5.88 12.04 9.71
CA ALA A 105 5.14 12.10 8.44
C ALA A 105 3.81 11.31 8.52
N VAL A 106 3.84 10.09 9.09
CA VAL A 106 2.64 9.28 9.30
C VAL A 106 1.61 10.01 10.16
N LYS A 107 2.02 10.61 11.27
CA LYS A 107 1.13 11.39 12.16
C LYS A 107 0.59 12.63 11.45
N ASN A 108 1.46 13.43 10.82
CA ASN A 108 1.12 14.67 10.13
C ASN A 108 0.24 14.44 8.89
N SER A 109 0.24 13.22 8.33
CA SER A 109 -0.62 12.85 7.22
C SER A 109 -2.12 12.96 7.53
N ARG A 110 -2.48 12.90 8.83
CA ARG A 110 -3.85 12.82 9.36
C ARG A 110 -4.68 11.65 8.80
N ALA A 111 -4.00 10.59 8.34
CA ALA A 111 -4.67 9.35 7.96
C ALA A 111 -5.10 8.59 9.21
N ASN A 112 -6.34 8.10 9.24
CA ASN A 112 -6.90 7.31 10.34
C ASN A 112 -6.30 5.90 10.39
N TYR A 113 -6.02 5.32 9.22
CA TYR A 113 -5.49 3.96 9.09
C TYR A 113 -4.28 3.90 8.16
N LEU A 114 -3.39 2.95 8.45
CA LEU A 114 -2.32 2.49 7.59
C LEU A 114 -2.64 1.07 7.17
N ILE A 115 -2.76 0.83 5.87
CA ILE A 115 -3.13 -0.44 5.27
C ILE A 115 -1.91 -1.00 4.54
N PHE A 116 -1.45 -2.17 4.99
CA PHE A 116 -0.38 -2.92 4.34
C PHE A 116 -0.96 -4.10 3.57
N HIS A 117 -0.77 -4.08 2.25
CA HIS A 117 -1.02 -5.22 1.39
C HIS A 117 0.07 -6.25 1.61
N LYS A 118 -0.33 -7.48 1.90
CA LYS A 118 0.58 -8.57 2.23
C LYS A 118 1.35 -9.02 1.01
N ASN A 119 0.72 -9.01 -0.17
CA ASN A 119 1.35 -9.44 -1.40
C ASN A 119 0.63 -8.80 -2.61
N THR A 120 1.07 -7.60 -2.99
CA THR A 120 0.46 -6.83 -4.07
C THR A 120 0.48 -7.54 -5.42
N GLU A 121 1.53 -8.31 -5.72
CA GLU A 121 1.59 -9.07 -6.97
C GLU A 121 0.53 -10.17 -7.01
N LEU A 122 0.38 -10.94 -5.92
CA LEU A 122 -0.65 -11.97 -5.79
C LEU A 122 -2.06 -11.35 -5.85
N GLU A 123 -2.27 -10.22 -5.19
CA GLU A 123 -3.55 -9.52 -5.14
C GLU A 123 -3.99 -8.97 -6.52
N LEU A 124 -3.04 -8.56 -7.36
CA LEU A 124 -3.33 -7.93 -8.66
C LEU A 124 -3.27 -8.90 -9.84
N PHE A 125 -2.39 -9.89 -9.79
CA PHE A 125 -2.12 -10.78 -10.90
C PHE A 125 -2.52 -12.24 -10.64
N GLY A 126 -2.96 -12.54 -9.42
CA GLY A 126 -3.22 -13.91 -8.99
C GLY A 126 -1.93 -14.72 -8.77
N PRO A 127 -2.05 -15.99 -8.35
CA PRO A 127 -0.91 -16.85 -8.13
C PRO A 127 -0.14 -17.09 -9.43
N ARG A 128 1.19 -16.99 -9.37
CA ARG A 128 2.12 -17.27 -10.47
C ARG A 128 3.16 -18.27 -9.98
N PRO A 129 3.65 -19.20 -10.82
CA PRO A 129 4.65 -20.17 -10.41
C PRO A 129 5.85 -19.51 -9.70
N GLY A 130 6.09 -19.86 -8.45
CA GLY A 130 7.16 -19.28 -7.63
C GLY A 130 6.75 -18.11 -6.72
N ASN A 131 5.52 -17.59 -6.86
CA ASN A 131 4.90 -16.55 -6.03
C ASN A 131 3.73 -17.10 -5.19
N ASP A 132 3.82 -18.38 -4.83
CA ASP A 132 2.69 -19.19 -4.39
C ASP A 132 2.51 -19.16 -2.87
N THR A 133 2.18 -17.99 -2.32
CA THR A 133 1.72 -17.76 -0.94
C THR A 133 2.78 -17.29 0.06
N GLY A 134 2.62 -16.03 0.48
CA GLY A 134 3.35 -15.47 1.60
C GLY A 134 3.17 -13.98 1.69
N VAL A 135 3.18 -13.46 2.92
CA VAL A 135 3.41 -12.03 3.15
C VAL A 135 4.81 -11.71 2.64
N ASP A 136 4.91 -10.70 1.79
CA ASP A 136 6.15 -10.17 1.26
C ASP A 136 7.16 -9.92 2.40
N PRO A 137 8.46 -10.31 2.25
CA PRO A 137 9.46 -10.17 3.30
C PRO A 137 9.62 -8.76 3.84
N LEU A 138 9.53 -7.74 2.98
CA LEU A 138 9.57 -6.34 3.38
C LEU A 138 8.34 -5.97 4.21
N ILE A 139 7.16 -6.39 3.78
CA ILE A 139 5.92 -6.18 4.53
C ILE A 139 5.99 -6.86 5.90
N LYS A 140 6.55 -8.08 5.98
CA LYS A 140 6.83 -8.74 7.27
C LYS A 140 7.76 -7.90 8.15
N ALA A 141 8.84 -7.36 7.60
CA ALA A 141 9.81 -6.56 8.34
C ALA A 141 9.19 -5.25 8.87
N ILE A 142 8.49 -4.51 8.01
CA ILE A 142 7.81 -3.25 8.36
C ILE A 142 6.70 -3.51 9.39
N THR A 143 5.93 -4.58 9.22
CA THR A 143 4.90 -5.00 10.20
C THR A 143 5.50 -5.23 11.58
N ARG A 144 6.70 -5.82 11.69
CA ARG A 144 7.36 -6.00 13.00
C ARG A 144 7.70 -4.66 13.65
N VAL A 145 8.16 -3.69 12.88
CA VAL A 145 8.42 -2.32 13.37
C VAL A 145 7.12 -1.68 13.85
N TYR A 146 6.08 -1.73 13.03
CA TYR A 146 4.76 -1.19 13.35
C TYR A 146 4.13 -1.84 14.58
N ARG A 147 4.28 -3.16 14.76
CA ARG A 147 3.79 -3.84 15.95
C ARG A 147 4.46 -3.35 17.23
N LYS A 148 5.75 -2.98 17.17
CA LYS A 148 6.47 -2.40 18.32
C LYS A 148 5.98 -0.98 18.65
N ILE A 149 5.64 -0.19 17.63
CA ILE A 149 5.27 1.23 17.79
C ILE A 149 3.78 1.39 18.12
N PHE A 150 2.92 0.74 17.35
CA PHE A 150 1.46 0.89 17.42
C PHE A 150 0.77 -0.25 18.16
N GLY A 151 1.47 -1.32 18.53
CA GLY A 151 0.86 -2.52 19.11
C GLY A 151 0.24 -3.43 18.06
N GLN A 152 -0.77 -4.22 18.42
CA GLN A 152 -1.39 -5.14 17.47
C GLN A 152 -2.15 -4.39 16.36
N PRO A 153 -2.19 -4.94 15.13
CA PRO A 153 -3.04 -4.40 14.07
C PRO A 153 -4.51 -4.44 14.50
N VAL A 154 -5.28 -3.44 14.08
CA VAL A 154 -6.73 -3.36 14.33
C VAL A 154 -7.53 -4.26 13.41
N PHE A 155 -6.92 -4.70 12.31
CA PHE A 155 -7.49 -5.66 11.38
C PHE A 155 -6.35 -6.42 10.68
N GLU A 156 -6.54 -7.72 10.48
CA GLU A 156 -5.64 -8.55 9.69
C GLU A 156 -6.44 -9.67 9.02
N ASP A 157 -6.34 -9.79 7.69
CA ASP A 157 -6.93 -10.90 6.92
C ASP A 157 -5.88 -11.54 6.00
N TYR A 158 -6.31 -12.32 5.00
CA TYR A 158 -5.39 -12.96 4.06
C TYR A 158 -4.59 -11.95 3.21
N SER A 159 -5.19 -10.81 2.88
CA SER A 159 -4.63 -9.78 2.01
C SER A 159 -4.02 -8.60 2.75
N LEU A 160 -4.57 -8.19 3.89
CA LEU A 160 -4.25 -6.91 4.52
C LEU A 160 -3.77 -7.07 5.96
N ILE A 161 -2.93 -6.13 6.39
CA ILE A 161 -2.62 -5.81 7.78
C ILE A 161 -2.91 -4.33 7.99
N VAL A 162 -3.69 -3.98 9.00
CA VAL A 162 -4.11 -2.60 9.22
C VAL A 162 -3.75 -2.11 10.61
N PHE A 163 -3.10 -0.95 10.68
CA PHE A 163 -2.83 -0.23 11.91
C PHE A 163 -3.68 1.03 12.01
N ILE A 164 -4.11 1.37 13.22
CA ILE A 164 -4.73 2.67 13.50
C ILE A 164 -3.65 3.70 13.80
N ASN A 165 -3.83 4.90 13.26
CA ASN A 165 -3.03 6.04 13.66
C ASN A 165 -3.61 6.60 14.98
N LYS A 166 -3.03 6.18 16.10
CA LYS A 166 -3.58 6.34 17.46
C LYS A 166 -3.78 7.79 17.93
N ASP A 167 -3.14 8.76 17.28
CA ASP A 167 -3.20 10.17 17.67
C ASP A 167 -4.41 10.93 17.08
N LEU A 168 -5.34 10.24 16.40
CA LEU A 168 -6.57 10.81 15.83
C LEU A 168 -7.85 10.34 16.55
N ASN A 169 -7.72 9.59 17.65
CA ASN A 169 -8.87 9.27 18.48
C ASN A 169 -9.22 10.51 19.32
N TYR A 170 -10.38 11.08 19.04
CA TYR A 170 -11.04 12.10 19.88
C TYR A 170 -11.41 11.53 21.24
#